data_AF-A0A8J7WLC2-F1
#
_entry.id   AF-A0A8J7WLC2-F1
#
_cell.length_a   1.000
_cell.length_b   1.000
_cell.length_c   1.000
_cell.angle_alpha   90.00
_cell.angle_beta   90.00
_cell.angle_gamma   90.00
#
_symmetry.space_group_name_H-M   'P 1'
#
loop_
_entity.id
_entity.type
_entity.pdbx_description
1 polymer ?
#
loop_
_entity_poly.entity_id
_entity_poly.type
_entity_poly.pdbx_seq_one_letter_code
_entity_poly.pdbx_strand_id
1 'polypeptide(L)'
;MELHEELLSDAEAAERADHGGTLRLIAATGARIRRAAALREIDSVADTALRDLAAEGRPRALIVLGYGTGATVARLLTAVAGAAATVPIVPVPGPALPGWVGPLDLVVVASTAGRAPEIAAALAEAGRRGSRIVVAAPPSSPIGVLCTQVRGTLIPMADDVAPVWSRLWSVAVPTLMAAELAGVIPAQRYDAAASAADEAAIRCRPSQEPFVNPAKEIALRLAESMPAVWASGQIAAVAAERLADQAALRAGIPVIHAALPDLGRGQLGLVDGLYAAGADDLFRDPFEDGAGKNAAVVLFGEAEVDPRLGVVESLVRDRGIAVTTVTAQQPDALSRAADLIAVADFAAAYLALLMGIGPDQGRTIDEYRLRTAQ
;
A
#
# COMPACT_ATOMS: atom_id res chain seq x y z
N MET A 1 5.60 -22.53 -16.42
CA MET A 1 5.26 -22.53 -14.98
C MET A 1 3.78 -22.83 -14.94
N GLU A 2 3.40 -23.89 -14.25
CA GLU A 2 2.02 -24.35 -14.17
C GLU A 2 1.25 -23.45 -13.19
N LEU A 3 0.06 -23.01 -13.58
CA LEU A 3 -0.81 -22.19 -12.74
C LEU A 3 -1.71 -23.12 -11.92
N HIS A 4 -1.81 -22.84 -10.63
CA HIS A 4 -2.63 -23.60 -9.67
C HIS A 4 -4.03 -23.00 -9.55
N GLU A 5 -4.78 -22.96 -10.66
CA GLU A 5 -6.12 -22.37 -10.72
C GLU A 5 -7.11 -23.03 -9.73
N GLU A 6 -6.90 -24.32 -9.43
CA GLU A 6 -7.71 -25.07 -8.47
C GLU A 6 -7.72 -24.42 -7.08
N LEU A 7 -6.61 -23.77 -6.69
CA LEU A 7 -6.48 -23.06 -5.41
C LEU A 7 -7.34 -21.78 -5.36
N LEU A 8 -7.75 -21.25 -6.51
CA LEU A 8 -8.67 -20.12 -6.55
C LEU A 8 -10.13 -20.56 -6.57
N SER A 9 -10.45 -21.79 -6.94
CA SER A 9 -11.82 -22.34 -6.87
C SER A 9 -12.13 -23.08 -5.56
N ASP A 10 -11.13 -23.63 -4.88
CA ASP A 10 -11.31 -24.38 -3.63
C ASP A 10 -10.76 -23.60 -2.43
N ALA A 11 -11.67 -23.09 -1.60
CA ALA A 11 -11.34 -22.32 -0.41
C ALA A 11 -10.52 -23.11 0.62
N GLU A 12 -10.83 -24.40 0.82
CA GLU A 12 -10.10 -25.23 1.78
C GLU A 12 -8.68 -25.54 1.27
N ALA A 13 -8.52 -25.71 -0.04
CA ALA A 13 -7.21 -25.85 -0.66
C ALA A 13 -6.39 -24.55 -0.54
N ALA A 14 -7.01 -23.39 -0.79
CA ALA A 14 -6.38 -22.09 -0.63
C ALA A 14 -5.87 -21.88 0.81
N GLU A 15 -6.70 -22.18 1.82
CA GLU A 15 -6.34 -22.05 3.23
C GLU A 15 -5.21 -23.01 3.64
N ARG A 16 -5.20 -24.24 3.11
CA ARG A 16 -4.11 -25.19 3.34
C ARG A 16 -2.78 -24.73 2.74
N ALA A 17 -2.81 -24.08 1.57
CA ALA A 17 -1.63 -23.54 0.91
C ALA A 17 -1.14 -22.22 1.54
N ASP A 18 -2.03 -21.46 2.20
CA ASP A 18 -1.70 -20.23 2.94
C ASP A 18 -1.18 -20.54 4.36
N HIS A 19 -0.01 -21.16 4.45
CA HIS A 19 0.60 -21.56 5.73
C HIS A 19 0.78 -20.41 6.74
N GLY A 20 1.00 -19.19 6.25
CA GLY A 20 1.17 -17.99 7.08
C GLY A 20 -0.15 -17.32 7.50
N GLY A 21 -1.30 -17.83 7.06
CA GLY A 21 -2.62 -17.21 7.31
C GLY A 21 -2.73 -15.81 6.73
N THR A 22 -2.07 -15.56 5.59
CA THR A 22 -2.01 -14.27 4.90
C THR A 22 -3.40 -13.72 4.59
N LEU A 23 -4.27 -14.53 4.00
CA LEU A 23 -5.64 -14.15 3.63
C LEU A 23 -6.43 -13.71 4.87
N ARG A 24 -6.28 -14.43 5.98
CA ARG A 24 -6.91 -14.08 7.27
C ARG A 24 -6.36 -12.77 7.84
N LEU A 25 -5.04 -12.55 7.74
CA LEU A 25 -4.39 -11.33 8.24
C LEU A 25 -4.76 -10.09 7.43
N ILE A 26 -4.99 -10.24 6.11
CA ILE A 26 -5.53 -9.19 5.23
C ILE A 26 -7.00 -8.94 5.58
N ALA A 27 -7.80 -9.98 5.75
CA ALA A 27 -9.21 -9.87 6.16
C ALA A 27 -9.37 -9.15 7.52
N ALA A 28 -8.40 -9.26 8.43
CA ALA A 28 -8.39 -8.58 9.72
C ALA A 28 -8.04 -7.08 9.66
N THR A 29 -7.90 -6.50 8.45
CA THR A 29 -7.49 -5.09 8.28
C THR A 29 -8.47 -4.11 8.92
N GLY A 30 -9.79 -4.32 8.80
CA GLY A 30 -10.76 -3.42 9.44
C GLY A 30 -10.63 -3.42 10.97
N ALA A 31 -10.45 -4.58 11.59
CA ALA A 31 -10.16 -4.69 13.02
C ALA A 31 -8.86 -3.96 13.41
N ARG A 32 -7.82 -4.05 12.58
CA ARG A 32 -6.53 -3.35 12.80
C ARG A 32 -6.68 -1.84 12.71
N ILE A 33 -7.46 -1.32 11.75
CA ILE A 33 -7.77 0.11 11.64
C ILE A 33 -8.48 0.58 12.91
N ARG A 34 -9.54 -0.12 13.35
CA ARG A 34 -10.28 0.25 14.57
C ARG A 34 -9.39 0.24 15.81
N ARG A 35 -8.57 -0.80 15.97
CA ARG A 35 -7.66 -0.90 17.12
C ARG A 35 -6.63 0.22 17.14
N ALA A 36 -6.08 0.59 15.98
CA ALA A 36 -5.14 1.69 15.86
C ALA A 36 -5.81 3.05 16.07
N ALA A 37 -7.04 3.24 15.59
CA ALA A 37 -7.80 4.47 15.83
C ALA A 37 -8.18 4.61 17.31
N ALA A 38 -8.43 3.50 17.99
CA ALA A 38 -8.80 3.47 19.39
C ALA A 38 -7.63 3.73 20.36
N LEU A 39 -6.40 3.96 19.85
CA LEU A 39 -5.21 4.22 20.68
C LEU A 39 -5.43 5.35 21.69
N ARG A 40 -6.22 6.37 21.34
CA ARG A 40 -6.56 7.48 22.26
C ARG A 40 -7.42 7.05 23.43
N GLU A 41 -8.30 6.07 23.25
CA GLU A 41 -9.17 5.59 24.33
C GLU A 41 -8.52 4.49 25.17
N ILE A 42 -7.65 3.67 24.56
CA ILE A 42 -7.13 2.44 25.18
C ILE A 42 -5.70 2.57 25.72
N ASP A 43 -4.97 3.64 25.38
CA ASP A 43 -3.60 3.88 25.82
C ASP A 43 -3.41 5.32 26.31
N SER A 44 -3.26 5.49 27.62
CA SER A 44 -3.11 6.81 28.25
C SER A 44 -1.82 7.54 27.87
N VAL A 45 -0.76 6.79 27.54
CA VAL A 45 0.51 7.36 27.08
C VAL A 45 0.32 7.91 25.68
N ALA A 46 -0.34 7.14 24.80
CA ALA A 46 -0.67 7.58 23.45
C ALA A 46 -1.62 8.79 23.46
N ASP A 47 -2.64 8.82 24.31
CA ASP A 47 -3.54 9.97 24.42
C ASP A 47 -2.81 11.24 24.89
N THR A 48 -1.96 11.13 25.91
CA THR A 48 -1.15 12.27 26.39
C THR A 48 -0.24 12.79 25.28
N ALA A 49 0.51 11.90 24.64
CA ALA A 49 1.35 12.18 23.49
C ALA A 49 0.62 12.96 22.37
N LEU A 50 -0.59 12.52 22.04
CA LEU A 50 -1.42 13.12 20.99
C LEU A 50 -2.04 14.46 21.40
N ARG A 51 -2.33 14.68 22.69
CA ARG A 51 -2.78 15.97 23.21
C ARG A 51 -1.67 17.00 23.25
N ASP A 52 -0.47 16.62 23.67
CA ASP A 52 0.71 17.48 23.65
C ASP A 52 1.02 17.90 22.22
N LEU A 53 0.90 16.96 21.28
CA LEU A 53 0.97 17.23 19.86
C LEU A 53 -0.07 18.31 19.48
N ALA A 54 -1.36 18.11 19.78
CA ALA A 54 -2.36 19.12 19.43
C ALA A 54 -2.06 20.52 20.02
N ALA A 55 -1.50 20.59 21.22
CA ALA A 55 -1.16 21.85 21.91
C ALA A 55 -0.03 22.64 21.24
N GLU A 56 0.92 21.97 20.59
CA GLU A 56 2.01 22.62 19.85
C GLU A 56 1.55 23.30 18.55
N GLY A 57 0.32 23.02 18.11
CA GLY A 57 -0.29 23.65 16.95
C GLY A 57 0.27 23.17 15.61
N ARG A 58 0.03 23.98 14.57
CA ARG A 58 0.33 23.62 13.18
C ARG A 58 1.81 23.82 12.82
N PRO A 59 2.49 22.81 12.24
CA PRO A 59 3.88 22.95 11.80
C PRO A 59 3.99 23.82 10.53
N ARG A 60 5.21 24.14 10.11
CA ARG A 60 5.51 24.75 8.81
C ARG A 60 5.43 23.73 7.66
N ALA A 61 5.89 22.51 7.90
CA ALA A 61 5.83 21.37 6.99
C ALA A 61 5.72 20.06 7.78
N LEU A 62 5.12 19.04 7.16
CA LEU A 62 5.11 17.67 7.64
C LEU A 62 6.12 16.85 6.84
N ILE A 63 7.15 16.34 7.51
CA ILE A 63 8.17 15.48 6.92
C ILE A 63 7.82 14.03 7.27
N VAL A 64 7.57 13.19 6.27
CA VAL A 64 7.33 11.76 6.50
C VAL A 64 8.60 10.99 6.17
N LEU A 65 9.31 10.57 7.22
CA LEU A 65 10.59 9.89 7.12
C LEU A 65 10.37 8.38 7.00
N GLY A 66 10.74 7.79 5.86
CA GLY A 66 10.56 6.36 5.60
C GLY A 66 10.73 5.97 4.13
N TYR A 67 11.09 4.70 3.93
CA TYR A 67 11.02 3.99 2.64
C TYR A 67 10.12 2.75 2.77
N GLY A 68 9.81 2.09 1.66
CA GLY A 68 8.87 0.96 1.64
C GLY A 68 7.53 1.36 2.24
N THR A 69 7.08 0.67 3.31
CA THR A 69 5.83 1.02 4.00
C THR A 69 5.78 2.48 4.46
N GLY A 70 6.90 3.08 4.89
CA GLY A 70 6.92 4.49 5.28
C GLY A 70 6.64 5.43 4.10
N ALA A 71 7.16 5.11 2.92
CA ALA A 71 6.85 5.84 1.69
C ALA A 71 5.40 5.61 1.24
N THR A 72 4.87 4.39 1.41
CA THR A 72 3.44 4.09 1.19
C THR A 72 2.55 4.93 2.09
N VAL A 73 2.90 5.05 3.39
CA VAL A 73 2.16 5.90 4.34
C VAL A 73 2.25 7.37 3.94
N ALA A 74 3.40 7.87 3.50
CA ALA A 74 3.54 9.24 3.03
C ALA A 74 2.65 9.53 1.82
N ARG A 75 2.60 8.62 0.84
CA ARG A 75 1.72 8.73 -0.32
C ARG A 75 0.25 8.64 0.07
N LEU A 76 -0.11 7.70 0.94
CA LEU A 76 -1.47 7.56 1.45
C LEU A 76 -1.92 8.85 2.16
N LEU A 77 -1.09 9.39 3.05
CA LEU A 77 -1.37 10.62 3.77
C LEU A 77 -1.52 11.79 2.81
N THR A 78 -0.66 11.90 1.80
CA THR A 78 -0.76 12.94 0.76
C THR A 78 -2.04 12.80 -0.07
N ALA A 79 -2.38 11.58 -0.48
CA ALA A 79 -3.57 11.30 -1.29
C ALA A 79 -4.87 11.56 -0.50
N VAL A 80 -4.89 11.20 0.78
CA VAL A 80 -6.04 11.45 1.68
C VAL A 80 -6.17 12.93 2.02
N ALA A 81 -5.06 13.63 2.21
CA ALA A 81 -5.06 15.08 2.44
C ALA A 81 -5.57 15.84 1.21
N GLY A 82 -5.14 15.46 0.01
CA GLY A 82 -5.50 16.10 -1.25
C GLY A 82 -5.32 17.62 -1.19
N ALA A 83 -6.31 18.35 -1.71
CA ALA A 83 -6.34 19.81 -1.65
C ALA A 83 -6.59 20.39 -0.25
N ALA A 84 -6.93 19.56 0.74
CA ALA A 84 -7.20 20.00 2.12
C ALA A 84 -5.92 20.06 2.98
N ALA A 85 -4.77 19.64 2.46
CA ALA A 85 -3.49 19.79 3.15
C ALA A 85 -3.20 21.27 3.46
N THR A 86 -3.00 21.59 4.74
CA THR A 86 -2.76 22.99 5.16
C THR A 86 -1.28 23.39 5.11
N VAL A 87 -0.38 22.41 5.00
CA VAL A 87 1.07 22.57 4.93
C VAL A 87 1.65 21.55 3.94
N PRO A 88 2.87 21.77 3.42
CA PRO A 88 3.55 20.79 2.58
C PRO A 88 3.78 19.47 3.32
N ILE A 89 3.49 18.36 2.65
CA ILE A 89 3.80 16.99 3.09
C ILE A 89 4.97 16.51 2.25
N VAL A 90 6.11 16.24 2.88
CA VAL A 90 7.38 15.93 2.19
C VAL A 90 7.84 14.52 2.58
N PRO A 91 7.74 13.52 1.68
CA PRO A 91 8.34 12.22 1.90
C PRO A 91 9.87 12.33 1.84
N VAL A 92 10.57 11.73 2.81
CA VAL A 92 12.03 11.66 2.87
C VAL A 92 12.45 10.22 3.13
N PRO A 93 13.24 9.58 2.26
CA PRO A 93 13.65 8.18 2.47
C PRO A 93 14.77 8.00 3.51
N GLY A 94 15.44 9.09 3.90
CA GLY A 94 16.71 9.05 4.65
C GLY A 94 17.93 8.94 3.72
N PRO A 95 19.16 8.83 4.24
CA PRO A 95 19.53 8.87 5.66
C PRO A 95 19.67 10.28 6.25
N ALA A 96 19.53 11.33 5.44
CA ALA A 96 19.68 12.71 5.87
C ALA A 96 18.40 13.53 5.62
N LEU A 97 18.19 14.56 6.43
CA LEU A 97 17.09 15.50 6.25
C LEU A 97 17.49 16.66 5.33
N PRO A 98 16.55 17.17 4.49
CA PRO A 98 16.76 18.41 3.76
C PRO A 98 17.25 19.53 4.69
N GLY A 99 18.20 20.35 4.23
CA GLY A 99 18.91 21.33 5.07
C GLY A 99 18.00 22.39 5.74
N TRP A 100 16.80 22.61 5.21
CA TRP A 100 15.83 23.55 5.75
C TRP A 100 14.99 22.99 6.92
N VAL A 101 14.98 21.66 7.13
CA VAL A 101 14.19 21.01 8.20
C VAL A 101 14.74 21.41 9.57
N GLY A 102 13.86 21.86 10.48
CA GLY A 102 14.23 22.36 11.80
C GLY A 102 13.04 22.50 12.76
N PRO A 103 13.13 23.40 13.78
CA PRO A 103 12.18 23.42 14.92
C PRO A 103 10.73 23.75 14.60
N LEU A 104 10.44 24.30 13.43
CA LEU A 104 9.07 24.62 13.01
C LEU A 104 8.42 23.46 12.25
N ASP A 105 9.15 22.40 11.92
CA ASP A 105 8.65 21.28 11.13
C ASP A 105 8.32 20.09 12.03
N LEU A 106 7.33 19.31 11.60
CA LEU A 106 6.95 18.06 12.22
C LEU A 106 7.57 16.91 11.42
N VAL A 107 8.43 16.11 12.04
CA VAL A 107 9.00 14.89 11.48
C VAL A 107 8.23 13.69 12.02
N VAL A 108 7.61 12.92 11.12
CA VAL A 108 6.89 11.69 11.45
C VAL A 108 7.60 10.49 10.86
N VAL A 109 7.84 9.47 11.68
CA VAL A 109 8.35 8.18 11.24
C VAL A 109 7.23 7.16 11.28
N ALA A 110 6.95 6.50 10.16
CA ALA A 110 6.06 5.34 10.09
C ALA A 110 6.90 4.09 9.76
N SER A 111 7.18 3.25 10.76
CA SER A 111 8.05 2.08 10.59
C SER A 111 7.46 0.83 11.21
N THR A 112 7.16 -0.17 10.39
CA THR A 112 6.54 -1.42 10.83
C THR A 112 7.47 -2.33 11.62
N ALA A 113 8.79 -2.25 11.36
CA ALA A 113 9.82 -3.03 12.05
C ALA A 113 10.70 -2.18 12.98
N GLY A 114 10.85 -0.89 12.70
CA GLY A 114 11.62 0.04 13.55
C GLY A 114 13.14 -0.18 13.55
N ARG A 115 13.71 -0.79 12.51
CA ARG A 115 15.12 -1.25 12.48
C ARG A 115 16.01 -0.59 11.43
N ALA A 116 15.46 0.30 10.60
CA ALA A 116 16.21 0.87 9.48
C ALA A 116 17.27 1.89 9.97
N PRO A 117 18.57 1.66 9.73
CA PRO A 117 19.64 2.54 10.22
C PRO A 117 19.61 3.93 9.57
N GLU A 118 19.21 4.03 8.29
CA GLU A 118 19.07 5.29 7.56
C GLU A 118 18.00 6.19 8.21
N ILE A 119 16.89 5.57 8.62
CA ILE A 119 15.79 6.27 9.32
C ILE A 119 16.23 6.66 10.73
N ALA A 120 16.98 5.80 11.43
CA ALA A 120 17.54 6.14 12.73
C ALA A 120 18.51 7.34 12.65
N ALA A 121 19.37 7.39 11.63
CA ALA A 121 20.29 8.51 11.41
C ALA A 121 19.55 9.83 11.18
N ALA A 122 18.55 9.83 10.30
CA ALA A 122 17.73 11.02 10.03
C ALA A 122 16.87 11.42 11.25
N LEU A 123 16.39 10.46 12.05
CA LEU A 123 15.66 10.74 13.30
C LEU A 123 16.56 11.39 14.35
N ALA A 124 17.79 10.88 14.52
CA ALA A 124 18.79 11.49 15.39
C ALA A 124 19.14 12.91 14.94
N GLU A 125 19.24 13.13 13.62
CA GLU A 125 19.41 14.46 13.05
C GLU A 125 18.22 15.38 13.34
N ALA A 126 16.98 14.93 13.18
CA ALA A 126 15.78 15.70 13.51
C ALA A 126 15.83 16.21 14.96
N GLY A 127 16.21 15.33 15.89
CA GLY A 127 16.36 15.65 17.31
C GLY A 127 17.42 16.72 17.57
N ARG A 128 18.60 16.58 16.95
CA ARG A 128 19.67 17.59 17.05
C ARG A 128 19.26 18.96 16.49
N ARG A 129 18.43 18.96 15.45
CA ARG A 129 17.88 20.19 14.85
C ARG A 129 16.69 20.76 15.62
N GLY A 130 16.27 20.12 16.71
CA GLY A 130 15.14 20.55 17.54
C GLY A 130 13.80 20.45 16.82
N SER A 131 13.69 19.60 15.79
CA SER A 131 12.41 19.37 15.10
C SER A 131 11.42 18.72 16.06
N ARG A 132 10.14 18.97 15.82
CA ARG A 132 9.08 18.22 16.49
C ARG A 132 9.02 16.82 15.91
N ILE A 133 8.92 15.79 16.75
CA ILE A 133 9.09 14.40 16.32
C ILE A 133 7.92 13.54 16.80
N VAL A 134 7.35 12.77 15.89
CA VAL A 134 6.41 11.69 16.20
C VAL A 134 6.89 10.40 15.54
N VAL A 135 6.82 9.28 16.26
CA VAL A 135 7.24 7.98 15.75
C VAL A 135 6.11 6.98 15.96
N ALA A 136 5.65 6.36 14.87
CA ALA A 136 4.79 5.19 14.88
C ALA A 136 5.63 3.96 14.55
N ALA A 137 6.05 3.22 15.59
CA ALA A 137 6.91 2.04 15.47
C ALA A 137 6.77 1.10 16.69
N PRO A 138 7.24 -0.16 16.62
CA PRO A 138 7.31 -1.02 17.80
C PRO A 138 8.15 -0.38 18.91
N PRO A 139 7.67 -0.29 20.16
CA PRO A 139 8.39 0.41 21.24
C PRO A 139 9.76 -0.17 21.56
N SER A 140 9.93 -1.48 21.44
CA SER A 140 11.18 -2.19 21.69
C SER A 140 12.17 -2.15 20.51
N SER A 141 11.80 -1.54 19.39
CA SER A 141 12.68 -1.42 18.22
C SER A 141 13.76 -0.34 18.41
N PRO A 142 14.90 -0.41 17.68
CA PRO A 142 15.92 0.63 17.70
C PRO A 142 15.38 2.05 17.47
N ILE A 143 14.45 2.21 16.51
CA ILE A 143 13.80 3.50 16.24
C ILE A 143 12.89 3.92 17.40
N GLY A 144 12.16 2.98 18.01
CA GLY A 144 11.33 3.24 19.19
C GLY A 144 12.15 3.74 20.40
N VAL A 145 13.28 3.08 20.68
CA VAL A 145 14.21 3.48 21.75
C VAL A 145 14.84 4.84 21.45
N LEU A 146 15.28 5.07 20.20
CA LEU A 146 15.87 6.33 19.79
C LEU A 146 14.88 7.50 19.90
N CYS A 147 13.60 7.29 19.61
CA CYS A 147 12.55 8.29 19.76
C CYS A 147 12.59 8.96 21.13
N THR A 148 12.66 8.16 22.20
CA THR A 148 12.74 8.67 23.57
C THR A 148 14.03 9.47 23.83
N GLN A 149 15.17 9.01 23.28
CA GLN A 149 16.46 9.70 23.43
C GLN A 149 16.48 11.08 22.77
N VAL A 150 15.77 11.23 21.64
CA VAL A 150 15.66 12.51 20.92
C VAL A 150 14.50 13.37 21.39
N ARG A 151 13.85 13.01 22.51
CA ARG A 151 12.65 13.70 23.05
C ARG A 151 11.49 13.75 22.06
N GLY A 152 11.38 12.74 21.19
CA GLY A 152 10.25 12.56 20.31
C GLY A 152 9.10 11.83 20.98
N THR A 153 7.93 11.95 20.37
CA THR A 153 6.70 11.32 20.84
C THR A 153 6.49 9.97 20.16
N LEU A 154 6.62 8.88 20.91
CA LEU A 154 6.35 7.54 20.41
C LEU A 154 4.86 7.21 20.54
N ILE A 155 4.19 6.95 19.41
CA ILE A 155 2.85 6.37 19.38
C ILE A 155 3.03 4.85 19.21
N PRO A 156 2.68 4.04 20.22
CA PRO A 156 2.86 2.60 20.16
C PRO A 156 1.96 2.00 19.09
N MET A 157 2.48 0.98 18.42
CA MET A 157 1.71 0.22 17.45
C MET A 157 0.82 -0.79 18.15
N ALA A 158 -0.48 -0.75 17.90
CA ALA A 158 -1.43 -1.61 18.60
C ALA A 158 -1.25 -3.12 18.31
N ASP A 159 -0.59 -3.50 17.21
CA ASP A 159 -0.43 -4.88 16.76
C ASP A 159 1.04 -5.17 16.38
N ASP A 160 1.94 -5.09 17.36
CA ASP A 160 3.39 -5.31 17.19
C ASP A 160 3.83 -6.78 17.17
N VAL A 161 2.88 -7.70 17.36
CA VAL A 161 3.07 -9.15 17.24
C VAL A 161 2.69 -9.70 15.86
N ALA A 162 1.81 -9.04 15.10
CA ALA A 162 1.46 -9.48 13.74
C ALA A 162 2.66 -9.47 12.79
N PRO A 163 2.70 -10.24 11.69
CA PRO A 163 3.83 -10.20 10.75
C PRO A 163 4.12 -8.79 10.20
N VAL A 164 5.39 -8.44 9.99
CA VAL A 164 5.80 -7.06 9.60
C VAL A 164 5.06 -6.53 8.36
N TRP A 165 4.79 -7.40 7.40
CA TRP A 165 4.14 -7.07 6.14
C TRP A 165 2.66 -6.67 6.30
N SER A 166 1.97 -7.11 7.37
CA SER A 166 0.53 -6.85 7.58
C SER A 166 0.25 -5.57 8.37
N ARG A 167 1.31 -4.88 8.81
CA ARG A 167 1.24 -3.75 9.75
C ARG A 167 1.06 -2.38 9.10
N LEU A 168 0.77 -2.28 7.80
CA LEU A 168 0.57 -0.99 7.11
C LEU A 168 -0.36 -0.07 7.91
N TRP A 169 -1.56 -0.56 8.22
CA TRP A 169 -2.57 0.23 8.94
C TRP A 169 -2.21 0.50 10.40
N SER A 170 -1.39 -0.37 11.00
CA SER A 170 -0.90 -0.18 12.38
C SER A 170 0.04 1.03 12.51
N VAL A 171 0.69 1.47 11.42
CA VAL A 171 1.52 2.70 11.39
C VAL A 171 0.86 3.84 10.61
N ALA A 172 0.02 3.53 9.62
CA ALA A 172 -0.69 4.55 8.84
C ALA A 172 -1.71 5.32 9.68
N VAL A 173 -2.52 4.62 10.49
CA VAL A 173 -3.56 5.27 11.32
C VAL A 173 -2.94 6.21 12.35
N PRO A 174 -1.93 5.82 13.17
CA PRO A 174 -1.23 6.74 14.06
C PRO A 174 -0.62 7.96 13.34
N THR A 175 -0.08 7.76 12.15
CA THR A 175 0.52 8.84 11.35
C THR A 175 -0.55 9.83 10.86
N LEU A 176 -1.71 9.33 10.42
CA LEU A 176 -2.86 10.16 10.05
C LEU A 176 -3.40 10.92 11.26
N MET A 177 -3.52 10.26 12.42
CA MET A 177 -3.98 10.91 13.67
C MET A 177 -3.02 12.02 14.10
N ALA A 178 -1.71 11.78 13.99
CA ALA A 178 -0.70 12.78 14.29
C ALA A 178 -0.81 14.00 13.35
N ALA A 179 -1.02 13.77 12.06
CA ALA A 179 -1.21 14.84 11.08
C ALA A 179 -2.53 15.61 11.30
N GLU A 180 -3.62 14.93 11.66
CA GLU A 180 -4.91 15.53 12.00
C GLU A 180 -4.76 16.45 13.22
N LEU A 181 -4.16 15.96 14.30
CA LEU A 181 -3.98 16.71 15.54
C LEU A 181 -2.99 17.85 15.41
N ALA A 182 -2.00 17.72 14.53
CA ALA A 182 -1.12 18.81 14.14
C ALA A 182 -1.79 19.80 13.15
N GLY A 183 -3.07 19.63 12.81
CA GLY A 183 -3.82 20.52 11.92
C GLY A 183 -3.34 20.51 10.47
N VAL A 184 -2.63 19.45 10.04
CA VAL A 184 -2.10 19.27 8.68
C VAL A 184 -3.19 18.79 7.72
N ILE A 185 -4.06 17.89 8.20
CA ILE A 185 -5.17 17.29 7.45
C ILE A 185 -6.49 17.43 8.24
N PRO A 186 -7.65 17.40 7.58
CA PRO A 186 -8.94 17.37 8.27
C PRO A 186 -9.16 16.05 9.02
N ALA A 187 -10.15 16.05 9.91
CA ALA A 187 -10.52 14.86 10.66
C ALA A 187 -10.95 13.70 9.75
N GLN A 188 -10.44 12.51 10.06
CA GLN A 188 -10.67 11.31 9.24
C GLN A 188 -11.70 10.38 9.86
N ARG A 189 -12.40 9.61 9.00
CA ARG A 189 -13.45 8.66 9.42
C ARG A 189 -12.88 7.24 9.52
N TYR A 190 -12.06 6.97 10.54
CA TYR A 190 -11.38 5.67 10.67
C TYR A 190 -12.32 4.46 10.76
N ASP A 191 -13.48 4.58 11.40
CA ASP A 191 -14.46 3.48 11.47
C ASP A 191 -15.13 3.21 10.11
N ALA A 192 -15.36 4.26 9.30
CA ALA A 192 -15.82 4.09 7.92
C ALA A 192 -14.76 3.38 7.07
N ALA A 193 -13.49 3.77 7.21
CA ALA A 193 -12.39 3.11 6.52
C ALA A 193 -12.21 1.65 6.94
N ALA A 194 -12.37 1.36 8.24
CA ALA A 194 -12.37 -0.02 8.73
C ALA A 194 -13.51 -0.84 8.12
N SER A 195 -14.71 -0.26 8.04
CA SER A 195 -15.88 -0.91 7.47
C SER A 195 -15.72 -1.15 5.96
N ALA A 196 -15.11 -0.21 5.23
CA ALA A 196 -14.76 -0.39 3.82
C ALA A 196 -13.74 -1.53 3.61
N ALA A 197 -12.74 -1.67 4.50
CA ALA A 197 -11.82 -2.80 4.45
C ALA A 197 -12.52 -4.14 4.73
N ASP A 198 -13.46 -4.19 5.69
CA ASP A 198 -14.24 -5.39 5.98
C ASP A 198 -15.16 -5.77 4.80
N GLU A 199 -15.80 -4.78 4.16
CA GLU A 199 -16.58 -4.99 2.94
C GLU A 199 -15.73 -5.53 1.79
N ALA A 200 -14.54 -4.96 1.57
CA ALA A 200 -13.59 -5.46 0.58
C ALA A 200 -13.16 -6.90 0.87
N ALA A 201 -12.94 -7.25 2.15
CA ALA A 201 -12.61 -8.61 2.56
C ALA A 201 -13.76 -9.60 2.30
N ILE A 202 -15.01 -9.18 2.48
CA ILE A 202 -16.19 -10.00 2.13
C ILE A 202 -16.25 -10.25 0.62
N ARG A 203 -16.02 -9.22 -0.21
CA ARG A 203 -15.99 -9.35 -1.68
C ARG A 203 -14.83 -10.21 -2.17
N CYS A 204 -13.69 -10.13 -1.48
CA CYS A 204 -12.46 -10.84 -1.84
C CYS A 204 -12.29 -12.18 -1.13
N ARG A 205 -13.29 -12.70 -0.39
CA ARG A 205 -13.11 -13.90 0.45
C ARG A 205 -12.77 -15.17 -0.37
N PRO A 206 -12.04 -16.15 0.21
CA PRO A 206 -11.64 -17.37 -0.49
C PRO A 206 -12.81 -18.22 -1.00
N SER A 207 -13.96 -18.19 -0.33
CA SER A 207 -15.16 -18.93 -0.74
C SER A 207 -15.97 -18.27 -1.86
N GLN A 208 -15.55 -17.11 -2.38
CA GLN A 208 -16.18 -16.54 -3.57
C GLN A 208 -15.58 -17.12 -4.84
N GLU A 209 -16.45 -17.40 -5.81
CA GLU A 209 -16.05 -17.84 -7.13
C GLU A 209 -15.12 -16.81 -7.79
N PRO A 210 -14.11 -17.25 -8.57
CA PRO A 210 -13.15 -16.34 -9.19
C PRO A 210 -13.76 -15.20 -10.01
N PHE A 211 -14.86 -15.46 -10.73
CA PHE A 211 -15.49 -14.48 -11.64
C PHE A 211 -16.30 -13.38 -10.93
N VAL A 212 -16.57 -13.50 -9.62
CA VAL A 212 -17.18 -12.42 -8.80
C VAL A 212 -16.21 -11.84 -7.76
N ASN A 213 -15.03 -12.46 -7.59
CA ASN A 213 -14.02 -12.01 -6.67
C ASN A 213 -12.99 -11.14 -7.42
N PRO A 214 -13.01 -9.81 -7.22
CA PRO A 214 -12.14 -8.91 -7.99
C PRO A 214 -10.65 -9.20 -7.77
N ALA A 215 -10.28 -9.67 -6.58
CA ALA A 215 -8.89 -9.98 -6.27
C ALA A 215 -8.41 -11.27 -6.98
N LYS A 216 -9.26 -12.28 -7.11
CA LYS A 216 -8.95 -13.50 -7.88
C LYS A 216 -8.89 -13.21 -9.38
N GLU A 217 -9.81 -12.38 -9.90
CA GLU A 217 -9.77 -11.95 -11.29
C GLU A 217 -8.47 -11.21 -11.60
N ILE A 218 -8.05 -10.27 -10.74
CA ILE A 218 -6.76 -9.60 -10.85
C ILE A 218 -5.61 -10.62 -10.81
N ALA A 219 -5.61 -11.56 -9.88
CA ALA A 219 -4.55 -12.55 -9.76
C ALA A 219 -4.37 -13.39 -11.03
N LEU A 220 -5.47 -13.92 -11.59
CA LEU A 220 -5.46 -14.66 -12.87
C LEU A 220 -4.88 -13.79 -13.99
N ARG A 221 -5.37 -12.54 -14.07
CA ARG A 221 -4.98 -11.57 -15.09
C ARG A 221 -3.48 -11.25 -15.03
N LEU A 222 -2.91 -11.11 -13.84
CA LEU A 222 -1.48 -10.81 -13.66
C LEU A 222 -0.56 -12.03 -13.88
N ALA A 223 -1.07 -13.25 -13.71
CA ALA A 223 -0.27 -14.48 -13.85
C ALA A 223 -0.06 -14.89 -15.31
N GLU A 224 -1.01 -14.60 -16.19
CA GLU A 224 -1.02 -15.08 -17.58
C GLU A 224 -0.29 -14.16 -18.57
N SER A 225 0.24 -13.01 -18.14
CA SER A 225 0.50 -11.89 -19.05
C SER A 225 1.60 -10.95 -18.54
N MET A 226 2.07 -10.03 -19.39
CA MET A 226 2.88 -8.91 -18.89
C MET A 226 1.99 -7.97 -18.08
N PRO A 227 2.16 -7.85 -16.76
CA PRO A 227 1.15 -7.22 -15.92
C PRO A 227 1.38 -5.71 -15.82
N ALA A 228 0.35 -4.96 -16.18
CA ALA A 228 0.29 -3.51 -15.98
C ALA A 228 -0.86 -3.16 -15.04
N VAL A 229 -0.57 -2.39 -14.00
CA VAL A 229 -1.57 -1.88 -13.05
C VAL A 229 -1.58 -0.36 -13.13
N TRP A 230 -2.62 0.20 -13.71
CA TRP A 230 -2.76 1.64 -13.87
C TRP A 230 -3.84 2.21 -12.99
N ALA A 231 -3.73 3.49 -12.69
CA ALA A 231 -4.63 4.17 -11.78
C ALA A 231 -5.17 5.49 -12.34
N SER A 232 -6.35 5.86 -11.89
CA SER A 232 -6.91 7.20 -11.99
C SER A 232 -7.21 7.74 -10.60
N GLY A 233 -6.50 8.80 -10.22
CA GLY A 233 -6.60 9.42 -8.91
C GLY A 233 -5.45 9.03 -7.98
N GLN A 234 -5.20 9.87 -6.99
CA GLN A 234 -4.05 9.71 -6.09
C GLN A 234 -4.21 8.51 -5.16
N ILE A 235 -5.44 8.19 -4.73
CA ILE A 235 -5.69 7.05 -3.84
C ILE A 235 -5.54 5.74 -4.62
N ALA A 236 -6.11 5.70 -5.83
CA ALA A 236 -5.94 4.56 -6.74
C ALA A 236 -4.45 4.31 -7.07
N ALA A 237 -3.65 5.37 -7.23
CA ALA A 237 -2.22 5.25 -7.47
C ALA A 237 -1.48 4.58 -6.30
N VAL A 238 -1.87 4.86 -5.05
CA VAL A 238 -1.30 4.17 -3.87
C VAL A 238 -1.60 2.67 -3.91
N ALA A 239 -2.83 2.29 -4.26
CA ALA A 239 -3.21 0.88 -4.38
C ALA A 239 -2.50 0.18 -5.54
N ALA A 240 -2.35 0.84 -6.69
CA ALA A 240 -1.63 0.32 -7.85
C ALA A 240 -0.15 0.03 -7.53
N GLU A 241 0.56 0.99 -6.94
CA GLU A 241 1.96 0.81 -6.53
C GLU A 241 2.08 -0.27 -5.45
N ARG A 242 1.14 -0.31 -4.50
CA ARG A 242 1.12 -1.35 -3.46
C ARG A 242 0.91 -2.75 -4.06
N LEU A 243 0.02 -2.91 -5.03
CA LEU A 243 -0.17 -4.18 -5.73
C LEU A 243 1.13 -4.60 -6.42
N ALA A 244 1.82 -3.68 -7.09
CA ALA A 244 3.09 -3.97 -7.72
C ALA A 244 4.17 -4.42 -6.72
N ASP A 245 4.33 -3.70 -5.61
CA ASP A 245 5.25 -4.05 -4.54
C ASP A 245 4.91 -5.43 -3.92
N GLN A 246 3.63 -5.71 -3.67
CA GLN A 246 3.20 -6.97 -3.08
C GLN A 246 3.29 -8.15 -4.05
N ALA A 247 3.03 -7.95 -5.34
CA ALA A 247 3.20 -8.96 -6.38
C ALA A 247 4.66 -9.37 -6.52
N ALA A 248 5.58 -8.40 -6.53
CA ALA A 248 7.02 -8.68 -6.56
C ALA A 248 7.47 -9.39 -5.28
N LEU A 249 7.02 -8.92 -4.11
CA LEU A 249 7.38 -9.48 -2.82
C LEU A 249 6.93 -10.93 -2.65
N ARG A 250 5.67 -11.24 -3.00
CA ARG A 250 5.02 -12.51 -2.65
C ARG A 250 5.02 -13.53 -3.76
N ALA A 251 4.87 -13.07 -5.01
CA ALA A 251 4.72 -13.93 -6.18
C ALA A 251 5.94 -13.86 -7.11
N GLY A 252 6.90 -12.97 -6.85
CA GLY A 252 8.04 -12.76 -7.76
C GLY A 252 7.62 -12.20 -9.12
N ILE A 253 6.43 -11.60 -9.22
CA ILE A 253 5.86 -11.07 -10.46
C ILE A 253 6.17 -9.58 -10.58
N PRO A 254 6.93 -9.14 -11.60
CA PRO A 254 7.18 -7.73 -11.83
C PRO A 254 5.95 -7.08 -12.45
N VAL A 255 5.44 -6.01 -11.83
CA VAL A 255 4.26 -5.28 -12.29
C VAL A 255 4.65 -3.85 -12.64
N ILE A 256 4.31 -3.42 -13.86
CA ILE A 256 4.49 -2.03 -14.28
C ILE A 256 3.30 -1.23 -13.78
N HIS A 257 3.54 -0.13 -13.05
CA HIS A 257 2.46 0.71 -12.54
C HIS A 257 2.61 2.18 -12.97
N ALA A 258 1.47 2.84 -13.14
CA ALA A 258 1.39 4.24 -13.54
C ALA A 258 0.03 4.84 -13.14
N ALA A 259 -0.07 6.16 -13.08
CA ALA A 259 -1.32 6.84 -12.80
C ALA A 259 -1.56 7.99 -13.78
N LEU A 260 -2.81 8.32 -14.07
CA LEU A 260 -3.15 9.54 -14.78
C LEU A 260 -2.75 10.78 -13.96
N PRO A 261 -2.24 11.85 -14.61
CA PRO A 261 -2.14 12.03 -16.07
C PRO A 261 -0.87 11.42 -16.70
N ASP A 262 0.14 11.03 -15.91
CA ASP A 262 1.44 10.59 -16.41
C ASP A 262 1.39 9.29 -17.24
N LEU A 263 0.41 8.43 -16.94
CA LEU A 263 0.06 7.26 -17.76
C LEU A 263 -0.06 7.63 -19.25
N GLY A 264 -0.77 8.74 -19.55
CA GLY A 264 -1.01 9.20 -20.91
C GLY A 264 0.21 9.82 -21.61
N ARG A 265 1.32 10.03 -20.91
CA ARG A 265 2.55 10.61 -21.49
C ARG A 265 3.54 9.58 -22.00
N GLY A 266 3.40 8.30 -21.63
CA GLY A 266 4.34 7.27 -22.09
C GLY A 266 3.90 5.84 -21.85
N GLN A 267 3.29 5.53 -20.72
CA GLN A 267 2.97 4.15 -20.34
C GLN A 267 1.88 3.53 -21.21
N LEU A 268 0.99 4.34 -21.80
CA LEU A 268 0.07 3.87 -22.84
C LEU A 268 0.79 3.32 -24.09
N GLY A 269 2.04 3.71 -24.37
CA GLY A 269 2.80 3.12 -25.48
C GLY A 269 3.06 1.61 -25.32
N LEU A 270 2.90 1.06 -24.11
CA LEU A 270 3.04 -0.39 -23.88
C LEU A 270 1.97 -1.21 -24.62
N VAL A 271 0.79 -0.63 -24.88
CA VAL A 271 -0.29 -1.33 -25.59
C VAL A 271 -0.11 -1.35 -27.10
N ASP A 272 0.82 -0.56 -27.63
CA ASP A 272 1.23 -0.58 -29.04
C ASP A 272 2.52 -1.40 -29.26
N GLY A 273 3.14 -1.89 -28.18
CA GLY A 273 4.46 -2.52 -28.21
C GLY A 273 4.42 -4.04 -28.34
N LEU A 274 5.52 -4.69 -27.91
CA LEU A 274 5.71 -6.15 -27.95
C LEU A 274 4.59 -6.96 -27.27
N TYR A 275 3.83 -6.33 -26.37
CA TYR A 275 2.77 -6.95 -25.59
C TYR A 275 1.35 -6.57 -26.07
N ALA A 276 1.23 -5.86 -27.20
CA ALA A 276 -0.05 -5.59 -27.83
C ALA A 276 -0.73 -6.90 -28.25
N ALA A 277 -2.03 -7.04 -27.96
CA ALA A 277 -2.81 -8.11 -28.56
C ALA A 277 -2.94 -7.80 -30.06
N GLY A 278 -2.58 -8.76 -30.92
CA GLY A 278 -2.59 -8.55 -32.37
C GLY A 278 -1.24 -8.19 -32.99
N ALA A 279 -0.10 -8.42 -32.33
CA ALA A 279 1.05 -8.97 -33.05
C ALA A 279 0.76 -10.43 -33.45
N ASP A 280 -0.41 -10.66 -34.05
CA ASP A 280 -0.73 -11.89 -34.75
C ASP A 280 0.05 -11.79 -36.05
N ASP A 281 1.27 -12.30 -35.99
CA ASP A 281 1.88 -12.86 -37.18
C ASP A 281 0.83 -13.80 -37.81
N LEU A 282 0.48 -13.57 -39.08
CA LEU A 282 -0.46 -14.42 -39.82
C LEU A 282 0.01 -15.90 -39.82
N PHE A 283 1.28 -16.14 -39.49
CA PHE A 283 1.92 -17.44 -39.36
C PHE A 283 1.99 -17.99 -37.93
N ARG A 284 1.48 -17.27 -36.92
CA ARG A 284 1.50 -17.72 -35.53
C ARG A 284 0.59 -18.94 -35.36
N ASP A 285 1.17 -20.06 -34.95
CA ASP A 285 0.44 -21.28 -34.61
C ASP A 285 0.29 -21.36 -33.08
N PRO A 286 -0.92 -21.21 -32.51
CA PRO A 286 -1.14 -21.28 -31.07
C PRO A 286 -0.72 -22.61 -30.41
N PHE A 287 -0.60 -23.69 -31.19
CA PHE A 287 -0.20 -25.01 -30.72
C PHE A 287 1.33 -25.22 -30.76
N GLU A 288 2.05 -24.58 -31.70
CA GLU A 288 3.52 -24.66 -31.78
C GLU A 288 4.23 -23.50 -31.05
N ASP A 289 3.68 -22.29 -31.11
CA ASP A 289 4.30 -21.05 -30.59
C ASP A 289 3.91 -20.73 -29.12
N GLY A 290 2.93 -21.46 -28.58
CA GLY A 290 2.39 -21.27 -27.23
C GLY A 290 1.46 -20.05 -27.08
N ALA A 291 0.80 -19.96 -25.93
CA ALA A 291 -0.11 -18.86 -25.60
C ALA A 291 0.61 -17.51 -25.69
N GLY A 292 0.01 -16.55 -26.40
CA GLY A 292 0.53 -15.18 -26.49
C GLY A 292 0.73 -14.55 -25.12
N LYS A 293 1.91 -13.94 -24.92
CA LYS A 293 2.16 -13.06 -23.78
C LYS A 293 1.48 -11.71 -24.02
N ASN A 294 0.17 -11.73 -24.15
CA ASN A 294 -0.58 -10.49 -24.27
C ASN A 294 -0.35 -9.68 -22.99
N ALA A 295 -0.38 -8.35 -23.11
CA ALA A 295 -0.46 -7.52 -21.93
C ALA A 295 -1.78 -7.82 -21.20
N ALA A 296 -1.77 -7.62 -19.90
CA ALA A 296 -2.99 -7.62 -19.12
C ALA A 296 -3.00 -6.38 -18.24
N VAL A 297 -4.11 -5.65 -18.31
CA VAL A 297 -4.22 -4.33 -17.70
C VAL A 297 -5.25 -4.37 -16.58
N VAL A 298 -4.83 -3.98 -15.39
CA VAL A 298 -5.71 -3.72 -14.25
C VAL A 298 -5.82 -2.23 -14.07
N LEU A 299 -7.04 -1.72 -13.99
CA LEU A 299 -7.33 -0.30 -13.79
C LEU A 299 -7.92 -0.08 -12.40
N PHE A 300 -7.24 0.68 -11.55
CA PHE A 300 -7.79 1.20 -10.31
C PHE A 300 -8.38 2.60 -10.51
N GLY A 301 -9.60 2.82 -10.03
CA GLY A 301 -10.29 4.09 -10.11
C GLY A 301 -10.94 4.52 -8.80
N GLU A 302 -11.37 5.77 -8.77
CA GLU A 302 -12.12 6.38 -7.67
C GLU A 302 -13.50 6.83 -8.17
N ALA A 303 -14.48 6.94 -7.26
CA ALA A 303 -15.89 7.29 -7.59
C ALA A 303 -16.04 8.56 -8.44
N GLU A 304 -15.22 9.59 -8.19
CA GLU A 304 -15.08 10.73 -9.10
C GLU A 304 -14.12 10.34 -10.23
N VAL A 305 -14.65 9.57 -11.19
CA VAL A 305 -13.87 9.02 -12.28
C VAL A 305 -13.39 10.16 -13.17
N ASP A 306 -12.07 10.36 -13.23
CA ASP A 306 -11.45 11.12 -14.31
C ASP A 306 -11.95 10.51 -15.64
N PRO A 307 -12.63 11.27 -16.52
CA PRO A 307 -13.20 10.72 -17.74
C PRO A 307 -12.14 10.06 -18.64
N ARG A 308 -10.86 10.42 -18.46
CA ARG A 308 -9.75 9.78 -19.15
C ARG A 308 -9.59 8.31 -18.80
N LEU A 309 -10.04 7.83 -17.64
CA LEU A 309 -9.96 6.40 -17.30
C LEU A 309 -10.80 5.56 -18.27
N GLY A 310 -12.01 6.00 -18.60
CA GLY A 310 -12.85 5.32 -19.58
C GLY A 310 -12.26 5.36 -21.00
N VAL A 311 -11.58 6.45 -21.36
CA VAL A 311 -10.83 6.55 -22.61
C VAL A 311 -9.66 5.56 -22.64
N VAL A 312 -8.89 5.46 -21.55
CA VAL A 312 -7.81 4.48 -21.42
C VAL A 312 -8.36 3.06 -21.54
N GLU A 313 -9.44 2.74 -20.82
CA GLU A 313 -10.08 1.43 -20.91
C GLU A 313 -10.50 1.09 -22.34
N SER A 314 -11.16 2.02 -23.04
CA SER A 314 -11.53 1.84 -24.45
C SER A 314 -10.31 1.58 -25.33
N LEU A 315 -9.28 2.42 -25.23
CA LEU A 315 -8.07 2.31 -26.07
C LEU A 315 -7.34 0.97 -25.88
N VAL A 316 -7.34 0.44 -24.66
CA VAL A 316 -6.72 -0.85 -24.33
C VAL A 316 -7.58 -1.99 -24.89
N ARG A 317 -8.90 -1.94 -24.71
CA ARG A 317 -9.83 -2.94 -25.26
C ARG A 317 -9.84 -2.97 -26.79
N ASP A 318 -9.74 -1.80 -27.44
CA ASP A 318 -9.66 -1.68 -28.91
C ASP A 318 -8.43 -2.40 -29.50
N ARG A 319 -7.41 -2.66 -28.67
CA ARG A 319 -6.20 -3.42 -29.01
C ARG A 319 -6.28 -4.88 -28.59
N GLY A 320 -7.46 -5.39 -28.26
CA GLY A 320 -7.68 -6.77 -27.85
C GLY A 320 -7.06 -7.15 -26.50
N ILE A 321 -6.60 -6.18 -25.71
CA ILE A 321 -6.01 -6.42 -24.39
C ILE A 321 -7.12 -6.55 -23.35
N ALA A 322 -7.03 -7.57 -22.51
CA ALA A 322 -7.97 -7.77 -21.43
C ALA A 322 -7.78 -6.70 -20.34
N VAL A 323 -8.90 -6.10 -19.92
CA VAL A 323 -8.94 -5.06 -18.89
C VAL A 323 -9.86 -5.48 -17.75
N THR A 324 -9.32 -5.45 -16.54
CA THR A 324 -10.07 -5.59 -15.28
C THR A 324 -10.08 -4.25 -14.55
N THR A 325 -11.25 -3.69 -14.31
CA THR A 325 -11.41 -2.37 -13.68
C THR A 325 -11.98 -2.51 -12.26
N VAL A 326 -11.32 -1.90 -11.28
CA VAL A 326 -11.77 -1.83 -9.90
C VAL A 326 -11.90 -0.36 -9.49
N THR A 327 -13.13 0.05 -9.16
CA THR A 327 -13.43 1.43 -8.76
C THR A 327 -13.98 1.45 -7.35
N ALA A 328 -13.31 2.19 -6.46
CA ALA A 328 -13.81 2.42 -5.11
C ALA A 328 -14.97 3.41 -5.11
N GLN A 329 -16.10 2.99 -4.53
CA GLN A 329 -17.36 3.75 -4.48
C GLN A 329 -17.58 4.48 -3.14
N GLN A 330 -16.62 4.38 -2.22
CA GLN A 330 -16.72 4.92 -0.88
C GLN A 330 -16.72 6.46 -0.91
N PRO A 331 -17.50 7.10 -0.03
CA PRO A 331 -17.73 8.55 -0.07
C PRO A 331 -16.48 9.35 0.31
N ASP A 332 -15.70 8.89 1.28
CA ASP A 332 -14.50 9.59 1.76
C ASP A 332 -13.20 8.94 1.28
N ALA A 333 -12.15 9.76 1.24
CA ALA A 333 -10.83 9.42 0.74
C ALA A 333 -10.19 8.21 1.46
N LEU A 334 -10.28 8.18 2.79
CA LEU A 334 -9.66 7.13 3.58
C LEU A 334 -10.38 5.79 3.38
N SER A 335 -11.71 5.81 3.29
CA SER A 335 -12.51 4.62 2.97
C SER A 335 -12.23 4.08 1.57
N ARG A 336 -12.06 4.95 0.56
CA ARG A 336 -11.62 4.51 -0.78
C ARG A 336 -10.23 3.86 -0.74
N ALA A 337 -9.31 4.44 0.03
CA ALA A 337 -7.96 3.89 0.18
C ALA A 337 -7.98 2.51 0.85
N ALA A 338 -8.76 2.36 1.92
CA ALA A 338 -8.93 1.09 2.62
C ALA A 338 -9.49 -0.01 1.72
N ASP A 339 -10.49 0.33 0.89
CA ASP A 339 -11.08 -0.59 -0.08
C ASP A 339 -10.08 -1.06 -1.15
N LEU A 340 -9.45 -0.12 -1.87
CA LEU A 340 -8.54 -0.46 -2.96
C LEU A 340 -7.27 -1.17 -2.46
N ILE A 341 -6.73 -0.75 -1.31
CA ILE A 341 -5.58 -1.41 -0.70
C ILE A 341 -5.93 -2.85 -0.28
N ALA A 342 -7.12 -3.08 0.26
CA ALA A 342 -7.55 -4.43 0.61
C ALA A 342 -7.67 -5.31 -0.65
N VAL A 343 -8.28 -4.82 -1.73
CA VAL A 343 -8.35 -5.54 -3.01
C VAL A 343 -6.94 -5.86 -3.55
N ALA A 344 -6.03 -4.88 -3.53
CA ALA A 344 -4.64 -5.06 -3.95
C ALA A 344 -3.90 -6.13 -3.11
N ASP A 345 -4.06 -6.10 -1.79
CA ASP A 345 -3.42 -7.06 -0.89
C ASP A 345 -3.95 -8.48 -1.10
N PHE A 346 -5.27 -8.65 -1.24
CA PHE A 346 -5.87 -9.94 -1.58
C PHE A 346 -5.40 -10.43 -2.95
N ALA A 347 -5.35 -9.55 -3.95
CA ALA A 347 -4.93 -9.91 -5.30
C ALA A 347 -3.49 -10.43 -5.33
N ALA A 348 -2.57 -9.77 -4.62
CA ALA A 348 -1.20 -10.23 -4.49
C ALA A 348 -1.08 -11.58 -3.73
N ALA A 349 -1.93 -11.80 -2.71
CA ALA A 349 -1.97 -13.08 -2.00
C ALA A 349 -2.49 -14.22 -2.88
N TYR A 350 -3.57 -13.98 -3.63
CA TYR A 350 -4.08 -14.95 -4.60
C TYR A 350 -3.12 -15.21 -5.75
N LEU A 351 -2.41 -14.18 -6.21
CA LEU A 351 -1.37 -14.32 -7.23
C LEU A 351 -0.27 -15.25 -6.74
N ALA A 352 0.20 -15.10 -5.49
CA ALA A 352 1.20 -16.01 -4.94
C ALA A 352 0.69 -17.46 -4.88
N LEU A 353 -0.54 -17.67 -4.40
CA LEU A 353 -1.17 -19.01 -4.36
C LEU A 353 -1.28 -19.63 -5.76
N LEU A 354 -1.77 -18.86 -6.74
CA LEU A 354 -1.89 -19.28 -8.13
C LEU A 354 -0.52 -19.70 -8.73
N MET A 355 0.55 -19.07 -8.25
CA MET A 355 1.92 -19.34 -8.67
C MET A 355 2.57 -20.54 -7.93
N GLY A 356 1.84 -21.17 -7.01
CA GLY A 356 2.37 -22.23 -6.14
C GLY A 356 3.40 -21.72 -5.12
N ILE A 357 3.44 -20.40 -4.89
CA ILE A 357 4.34 -19.76 -3.93
C ILE A 357 3.53 -19.40 -2.68
N GLY A 358 3.99 -19.85 -1.51
CA GLY A 358 3.37 -19.44 -0.25
C GLY A 358 3.33 -17.90 -0.13
N PRO A 359 2.16 -17.28 0.16
CA PRO A 359 2.03 -15.83 0.13
C PRO A 359 2.82 -15.11 1.24
N ASP A 360 3.37 -15.86 2.20
CA ASP A 360 4.18 -15.39 3.32
C ASP A 360 5.69 -15.25 2.97
N GLN A 361 6.10 -15.56 1.74
CA GLN A 361 7.52 -15.60 1.36
C GLN A 361 8.14 -14.22 1.10
N GLY A 362 9.42 -14.09 1.48
CA GLY A 362 10.27 -12.90 1.30
C GLY A 362 11.75 -13.16 1.60
N ARG A 363 12.22 -14.40 1.39
CA ARG A 363 13.51 -14.91 1.90
C ARG A 363 14.71 -14.03 1.54
N THR A 364 14.76 -13.53 0.30
CA THR A 364 15.83 -12.65 -0.18
C THR A 364 15.84 -11.29 0.52
N ILE A 365 14.68 -10.76 0.89
CA ILE A 365 14.57 -9.47 1.62
C ILE A 365 15.02 -9.64 3.07
N ASP A 366 14.68 -10.76 3.70
CA ASP A 366 15.17 -11.05 5.05
C ASP A 366 16.69 -11.28 5.04
N GLU A 367 17.21 -11.97 4.02
CA GLU A 367 18.66 -12.10 3.82
C GLU A 367 19.35 -10.76 3.55
N TYR A 368 18.77 -9.90 2.71
CA TYR A 368 19.26 -8.54 2.47
C TYR A 368 19.35 -7.76 3.79
N ARG A 369 18.27 -7.75 4.59
CA ARG A 369 18.23 -7.09 5.90
C ARG A 369 19.29 -7.61 6.85
N LEU A 370 19.52 -8.93 6.89
CA LEU A 370 20.55 -9.54 7.73
C LEU A 370 21.95 -9.12 7.29
N ARG A 371 22.21 -9.04 5.98
CA ARG A 371 23.52 -8.67 5.43
C ARG A 371 23.82 -7.19 5.55
N THR A 372 22.82 -6.31 5.52
CA THR A 372 23.00 -4.86 5.67
C THR A 372 22.93 -4.38 7.12
N ALA A 373 22.59 -5.25 8.07
CA ALA A 373 22.58 -4.94 9.51
C ALA A 373 23.93 -5.19 10.20
N GLN A 374 24.89 -5.81 9.51
CA GLN A 374 26.29 -5.97 9.91
C GLN A 374 27.10 -4.76 9.44
#